data_AF-A0A7C7MG90-F1
#
_entry.id   AF-A0A7C7MG90-F1
#
_cell.length_a   1.000
_cell.length_b   1.000
_cell.length_c   1.000
_cell.angle_alpha   90.00
_cell.angle_beta   90.00
_cell.angle_gamma   90.00
#
_symmetry.space_group_name_H-M   'P 1'
#
loop_
_entity.id
_entity.type
_entity.pdbx_description
1 polymer ?
#
loop_
_entity_poly.entity_id
_entity_poly.type
_entity_poly.pdbx_seq_one_letter_code
_entity_poly.pdbx_strand_id
1 'polypeptide(L)'
;MNNQELKAQSQTSSPHIKIAGGLWFMAMMTVLVAAIAWLVISVVWTNDYYAFSKGARDGAEAGSVLLANLASIQTTKAWVMPLEVLGLSTFLLGFGFAFANILQNVRLRGNTMAAVLPELKARKNIAS
;
A
#
# COMPACT_ATOMS: atom_id res chain seq x y z
N MET A 1 -34.27 11.95 1.15
CA MET A 1 -33.76 10.59 1.40
C MET A 1 -34.57 9.99 2.53
N ASN A 2 -35.23 8.87 2.27
CA ASN A 2 -36.05 8.16 3.25
C ASN A 2 -35.13 7.41 4.25
N ASN A 3 -35.56 7.26 5.50
CA ASN A 3 -34.80 6.59 6.57
C ASN A 3 -34.37 5.15 6.22
N GLN A 4 -35.12 4.47 5.34
CA GLN A 4 -34.74 3.14 4.85
C GLN A 4 -33.56 3.17 3.87
N GLU A 5 -33.48 4.19 3.01
CA GLU A 5 -32.37 4.37 2.06
C GLU A 5 -31.06 4.70 2.80
N LEU A 6 -31.14 5.46 3.89
CA LEU A 6 -30.02 5.78 4.76
C LEU A 6 -29.45 4.55 5.48
N LYS A 7 -30.32 3.65 5.97
CA LYS A 7 -29.90 2.38 6.57
C LYS A 7 -29.30 1.42 5.53
N ALA A 8 -29.87 1.38 4.33
CA ALA A 8 -29.32 0.57 3.24
C ALA A 8 -27.92 1.06 2.83
N GLN A 9 -27.72 2.37 2.68
CA GLN A 9 -26.40 2.95 2.40
C GLN A 9 -25.37 2.71 3.51
N SER A 10 -25.78 2.64 4.78
CA SER A 10 -24.85 2.34 5.87
C SER A 10 -24.43 0.87 5.93
N GLN A 11 -25.22 -0.05 5.36
CA GLN A 11 -24.93 -1.49 5.35
C GLN A 11 -24.15 -1.93 4.10
N THR A 12 -24.16 -1.14 3.03
CA THR A 12 -23.30 -1.39 1.87
C THR A 12 -21.85 -1.02 2.20
N SER A 13 -20.96 -2.03 2.24
CA SER A 13 -19.51 -1.80 2.28
C SER A 13 -19.12 -0.83 1.16
N SER A 14 -18.66 0.37 1.56
CA SER A 14 -18.32 1.44 0.62
C SER A 14 -17.24 0.96 -0.36
N PRO A 15 -17.41 1.18 -1.68
CA PRO A 15 -16.46 0.72 -2.70
C PRO A 15 -15.04 1.21 -2.45
N HIS A 16 -14.87 2.39 -1.84
CA HIS A 16 -13.57 2.98 -1.52
C HIS A 16 -12.77 2.15 -0.50
N ILE A 17 -13.41 1.53 0.51
CA ILE A 17 -12.66 0.73 1.50
C ILE A 17 -12.18 -0.60 0.92
N LYS A 18 -12.94 -1.17 -0.03
CA LYS A 18 -12.52 -2.38 -0.76
C LYS A 18 -11.32 -2.09 -1.65
N ILE A 19 -11.34 -0.97 -2.36
CA ILE A 19 -10.23 -0.51 -3.19
C ILE A 19 -8.99 -0.26 -2.31
N ALA A 20 -9.14 0.42 -1.17
CA ALA A 20 -8.04 0.63 -0.22
C ALA A 20 -7.42 -0.69 0.25
N GLY A 21 -8.26 -1.66 0.64
CA GLY A 21 -7.81 -2.99 1.04
C GLY A 21 -7.05 -3.73 -0.08
N GLY A 22 -7.55 -3.66 -1.32
CA GLY A 22 -6.87 -4.24 -2.49
C GLY A 22 -5.52 -3.58 -2.76
N LEU A 23 -5.43 -2.25 -2.67
CA LEU A 23 -4.18 -1.51 -2.83
C LEU A 23 -3.16 -1.88 -1.75
N TRP A 24 -3.58 -2.01 -0.49
CA TRP A 24 -2.68 -2.44 0.58
C TRP A 24 -2.19 -3.86 0.40
N PHE A 25 -3.04 -4.79 -0.04
CA PHE A 25 -2.62 -6.15 -0.36
C PHE A 25 -1.57 -6.15 -1.48
N MET A 26 -1.83 -5.44 -2.58
CA MET A 26 -0.88 -5.31 -3.68
C MET A 26 0.44 -4.67 -3.22
N ALA A 27 0.38 -3.61 -2.41
CA ALA A 27 1.55 -2.96 -1.87
C ALA A 27 2.39 -3.90 -1.00
N MET A 28 1.75 -4.68 -0.11
CA MET A 28 2.43 -5.68 0.72
C MET A 28 3.12 -6.75 -0.14
N MET A 29 2.46 -7.24 -1.19
CA MET A 29 3.05 -8.22 -2.11
C MET A 29 4.26 -7.64 -2.84
N THR A 30 4.17 -6.40 -3.32
CA THR A 30 5.29 -5.70 -3.98
C THR A 30 6.49 -5.54 -3.05
N VAL A 31 6.26 -5.10 -1.81
CA VAL A 31 7.33 -4.95 -0.80
C VAL A 31 7.92 -6.31 -0.42
N LEU A 32 7.10 -7.36 -0.34
CA LEU A 32 7.58 -8.71 -0.06
C LEU A 32 8.49 -9.24 -1.19
N VAL A 33 8.13 -9.00 -2.45
CA VAL A 33 8.99 -9.36 -3.60
C VAL A 33 10.32 -8.60 -3.54
N ALA A 34 10.29 -7.30 -3.24
CA ALA A 34 11.52 -6.51 -3.07
C ALA A 34 12.41 -7.04 -1.94
N ALA A 35 11.81 -7.39 -0.79
CA ALA A 35 12.52 -7.96 0.34
C ALA A 35 13.17 -9.31 0.00
N ILE A 36 12.46 -10.18 -0.72
CA ILE A 36 13.01 -11.46 -1.20
C ILE A 36 14.17 -11.21 -2.16
N ALA A 37 14.06 -10.25 -3.08
CA ALA A 37 15.13 -9.92 -4.01
C ALA A 37 16.40 -9.45 -3.29
N TRP A 38 16.25 -8.61 -2.26
CA TRP A 38 17.38 -8.21 -1.40
C TRP A 38 18.01 -9.39 -0.65
N LEU A 39 17.20 -10.32 -0.14
CA LEU A 39 17.70 -11.53 0.50
C LEU A 39 18.54 -12.37 -0.47
N VAL A 40 18.05 -12.58 -1.70
CA VAL A 40 18.78 -13.33 -2.73
C VAL A 40 20.12 -12.66 -3.07
N ILE A 41 20.13 -11.34 -3.30
CA ILE A 41 21.38 -10.60 -3.55
C ILE A 41 22.36 -10.77 -2.39
N SER A 42 21.88 -10.62 -1.16
CA SER A 42 22.72 -10.65 0.04
C SER A 42 23.35 -12.03 0.27
N VAL A 43 22.51 -13.08 0.23
CA VAL A 43 22.94 -14.44 0.59
C VAL A 43 23.69 -15.13 -0.54
N VAL A 44 23.24 -14.98 -1.79
CA VAL A 44 23.75 -15.78 -2.91
C VAL A 44 24.90 -15.07 -3.63
N TRP A 45 24.72 -13.81 -4.02
CA TRP A 45 25.69 -13.16 -4.91
C TRP A 45 26.71 -12.30 -4.18
N THR A 46 26.28 -11.56 -3.17
CA THR A 46 27.14 -10.62 -2.43
C THR A 46 28.17 -11.38 -1.60
N ASN A 47 27.75 -12.45 -0.91
CA ASN A 47 28.68 -13.29 -0.13
C ASN A 47 29.79 -13.85 -1.03
N ASP A 48 29.41 -14.54 -2.11
CA ASP A 48 30.34 -15.13 -3.07
C ASP A 48 31.24 -14.08 -3.75
N TYR A 49 30.69 -12.92 -4.12
CA TYR A 49 31.46 -11.88 -4.79
C TYR A 49 32.49 -11.20 -3.86
N TYR A 50 32.09 -10.88 -2.62
CA TYR A 50 32.96 -10.18 -1.67
C TYR A 50 33.90 -11.10 -0.87
N ALA A 51 33.75 -12.43 -0.98
CA ALA A 51 34.73 -13.40 -0.50
C ALA A 51 36.08 -13.29 -1.23
N PHE A 52 36.10 -12.79 -2.47
CA PHE A 52 37.33 -12.61 -3.24
C PHE A 52 38.06 -11.30 -2.92
N SER A 53 39.40 -11.36 -2.94
CA SER A 53 40.24 -10.19 -2.77
C SER A 53 39.95 -9.12 -3.84
N LYS A 54 40.25 -7.86 -3.54
CA LYS A 54 40.03 -6.77 -4.50
C LYS A 54 40.81 -6.98 -5.81
N GLY A 55 42.04 -7.49 -5.73
CA GLY A 55 42.86 -7.78 -6.91
C GLY A 55 42.24 -8.88 -7.80
N ALA A 56 41.65 -9.90 -7.19
CA ALA A 56 40.94 -10.95 -7.94
C ALA A 56 39.66 -10.42 -8.61
N ARG A 57 39.00 -9.42 -8.02
CA ARG A 57 37.83 -8.74 -8.61
C ARG A 57 38.18 -7.83 -9.76
N ASP A 58 39.20 -7.02 -9.59
CA ASP A 58 39.63 -6.04 -10.61
C ASP A 58 40.28 -6.74 -11.82
N GLY A 59 40.92 -7.90 -11.62
CA GLY A 59 41.55 -8.70 -12.67
C GLY A 59 40.69 -9.80 -13.28
N ALA A 60 39.39 -9.85 -12.96
CA ALA A 60 38.54 -10.94 -13.40
C ALA A 60 38.29 -10.92 -14.91
N GLU A 61 38.45 -12.09 -15.54
CA GLU A 61 38.33 -12.25 -16.98
C GLU A 61 36.86 -12.22 -17.45
N ALA A 62 36.66 -11.83 -18.71
CA ALA A 62 35.34 -11.82 -19.34
C ALA A 62 34.73 -13.24 -19.34
N GLY A 63 33.46 -13.34 -18.94
CA GLY A 63 32.76 -14.62 -18.80
C GLY A 63 32.99 -15.34 -17.48
N SER A 64 33.80 -14.79 -16.56
CA SER A 64 33.97 -15.38 -15.23
C SER A 64 32.70 -15.28 -14.39
N VAL A 65 32.53 -16.24 -13.48
CA VAL A 65 31.44 -16.28 -12.50
C VAL A 65 31.42 -15.01 -11.64
N LEU A 66 32.59 -14.42 -11.40
CA LEU A 66 32.74 -13.21 -10.60
C LEU A 66 32.05 -12.00 -11.26
N LEU A 67 32.25 -11.80 -12.57
CA LEU A 67 31.54 -10.76 -13.32
C LEU A 67 30.04 -11.08 -13.45
N ALA A 68 29.66 -12.35 -13.54
CA ALA A 68 28.25 -12.74 -13.55
C ALA A 68 27.54 -12.40 -12.24
N ASN A 69 28.21 -12.62 -11.09
CA ASN A 69 27.71 -12.22 -9.77
C ASN A 69 27.59 -10.70 -9.67
N LEU A 70 28.60 -9.95 -10.12
CA LEU A 70 28.54 -8.48 -10.17
C LEU A 70 27.37 -7.98 -11.02
N ALA A 71 27.19 -8.55 -12.21
CA ALA A 71 26.09 -8.20 -13.11
C ALA A 71 24.72 -8.49 -12.46
N SER A 72 24.60 -9.61 -11.74
CA SER A 72 23.37 -9.99 -11.02
C SER A 72 23.05 -9.01 -9.88
N ILE A 73 24.07 -8.58 -9.12
CA ILE A 73 23.93 -7.57 -8.07
C ILE A 73 23.46 -6.23 -8.66
N GLN A 74 24.13 -5.74 -9.71
CA GLN A 74 23.81 -4.43 -10.31
C GLN A 74 22.43 -4.43 -10.96
N THR A 75 22.11 -5.48 -11.72
CA THR A 75 20.81 -5.62 -12.38
C THR A 75 19.69 -5.69 -11.36
N THR A 76 19.88 -6.45 -10.28
CA THR A 76 18.83 -6.59 -9.27
C THR A 76 18.61 -5.29 -8.51
N LYS A 77 19.68 -4.59 -8.14
CA LYS A 77 19.58 -3.26 -7.54
C LYS A 77 18.81 -2.26 -8.43
N ALA A 78 18.96 -2.35 -9.75
CA ALA A 78 18.33 -1.44 -10.69
C ALA A 78 16.80 -1.53 -10.71
N TRP A 79 16.22 -2.71 -10.54
CA TRP A 79 14.76 -2.88 -10.56
C TRP A 79 14.12 -2.96 -9.17
N VAL A 80 14.85 -3.37 -8.13
CA VAL A 80 14.29 -3.46 -6.78
C VAL A 80 13.98 -2.07 -6.21
N MET A 81 14.87 -1.09 -6.40
CA MET A 81 14.66 0.27 -5.91
C MET A 81 13.34 0.91 -6.41
N PRO A 82 13.04 0.95 -7.73
CA PRO A 82 11.76 1.47 -8.19
C PRO A 82 10.57 0.62 -7.73
N LEU A 83 10.74 -0.69 -7.53
CA LEU A 83 9.69 -1.56 -7.03
C LEU A 83 9.29 -1.23 -5.58
N GLU A 84 10.27 -0.94 -4.71
CA GLU A 84 10.02 -0.50 -3.32
C GLU A 84 9.23 0.82 -3.29
N VAL A 85 9.64 1.79 -4.11
CA VAL A 85 8.96 3.08 -4.24
C VAL A 85 7.53 2.88 -4.77
N LEU A 86 7.33 1.96 -5.71
CA LEU A 86 5.99 1.58 -6.19
C LEU A 86 5.14 0.94 -5.08
N GLY A 87 5.70 0.03 -4.29
CA GLY A 87 5.01 -0.57 -3.15
C GLY A 87 4.58 0.48 -2.11
N LEU A 88 5.51 1.36 -1.72
CA LEU A 88 5.25 2.43 -0.75
C LEU A 88 4.23 3.46 -1.26
N SER A 89 4.35 3.88 -2.52
CA SER A 89 3.38 4.81 -3.12
C SER A 89 1.98 4.19 -3.25
N THR A 90 1.89 2.91 -3.63
CA THR A 90 0.62 2.17 -3.66
C THR A 90 0.00 2.06 -2.27
N PHE A 91 0.83 1.82 -1.25
CA PHE A 91 0.38 1.77 0.14
C PHE A 91 -0.21 3.12 0.59
N LEU A 92 0.47 4.22 0.28
CA LEU A 92 0.00 5.58 0.55
C LEU A 92 -1.28 5.92 -0.22
N LEU A 93 -1.40 5.48 -1.47
CA LEU A 93 -2.62 5.65 -2.26
C LEU A 93 -3.82 4.96 -1.60
N GLY A 94 -3.62 3.79 -1.00
CA GLY A 94 -4.65 3.09 -0.23
C GLY A 94 -5.25 3.94 0.89
N PHE A 95 -4.43 4.74 1.60
CA PHE A 95 -4.94 5.68 2.60
C PHE A 95 -5.81 6.79 2.00
N GLY A 96 -5.50 7.27 0.80
CA GLY A 96 -6.34 8.25 0.10
C GLY A 96 -7.78 7.75 -0.07
N PHE A 97 -7.95 6.49 -0.48
CA PHE A 97 -9.27 5.86 -0.60
C PHE A 97 -9.94 5.62 0.76
N ALA A 98 -9.17 5.24 1.78
CA ALA A 98 -9.70 5.08 3.14
C ALA A 98 -10.21 6.42 3.71
N PHE A 99 -9.49 7.52 3.50
CA PHE A 99 -9.93 8.86 3.91
C PHE A 99 -11.16 9.34 3.13
N ALA A 100 -11.22 9.08 1.82
CA ALA A 100 -12.40 9.38 1.02
C ALA A 100 -13.65 8.67 1.58
N ASN A 101 -13.51 7.40 1.96
CA ASN A 101 -14.56 6.63 2.62
C ASN A 101 -14.99 7.26 3.96
N ILE A 102 -14.02 7.63 4.82
CA ILE A 102 -14.31 8.26 6.10
C ILE A 102 -15.07 9.58 5.91
N LEU A 103 -14.61 10.42 4.98
CA LEU A 103 -15.26 11.71 4.70
C LEU A 103 -16.69 11.53 4.21
N GLN A 104 -16.93 10.54 3.34
CA GLN A 104 -18.28 10.21 2.87
C GLN A 104 -19.19 9.77 4.02
N ASN A 105 -18.69 8.91 4.92
CA ASN A 105 -19.44 8.46 6.09
C ASN A 105 -19.73 9.60 7.08
N VAL A 106 -18.78 10.51 7.30
CA VAL A 106 -18.96 11.68 8.16
C VAL A 106 -20.01 12.63 7.56
N ARG A 107 -19.94 12.91 6.26
CA ARG A 107 -20.95 13.73 5.56
C ARG A 107 -22.35 13.12 5.64
N LEU A 108 -22.46 11.80 5.46
CA LEU A 108 -23.74 11.09 5.62
C LEU A 108 -24.30 11.30 7.02
N ARG A 109 -23.50 11.04 8.06
CA ARG A 109 -23.91 11.21 9.47
C ARG A 109 -24.29 12.65 9.79
N GLY A 110 -23.52 13.63 9.29
CA GLY A 110 -23.81 15.05 9.45
C GLY A 110 -25.16 15.44 8.82
N ASN A 111 -25.40 15.01 7.58
CA ASN A 111 -26.67 15.29 6.88
C ASN A 111 -27.86 14.61 7.57
N THR A 112 -27.70 13.38 8.05
CA THR A 112 -28.77 12.72 8.82
C THR A 112 -29.10 13.45 10.10
N MET A 113 -28.10 13.92 10.84
CA MET A 113 -28.31 14.69 12.07
C MET A 113 -28.99 16.02 11.78
N ALA A 114 -28.56 16.73 10.73
CA ALA A 114 -29.20 17.97 10.30
C ALA A 114 -30.67 17.77 9.91
N ALA A 115 -31.02 16.62 9.32
CA ALA A 115 -32.39 16.31 8.93
C ALA A 115 -33.30 15.96 10.13
N VAL A 116 -32.82 15.21 11.12
CA VAL A 116 -33.65 14.75 12.25
C VAL A 116 -33.71 15.74 13.42
N LEU A 117 -32.72 16.64 13.54
CA LEU A 117 -32.63 17.59 14.66
C LEU A 117 -33.85 18.53 14.80
N PRO A 118 -34.43 19.07 13.71
CA PRO A 118 -35.65 19.90 13.80
C PRO A 118 -36.85 19.11 14.30
N GLU A 119 -37.04 17.88 13.85
CA GLU A 119 -38.14 17.01 14.29
C GLU A 119 -38.02 16.65 15.78
N LEU A 120 -36.80 16.34 16.22
CA LEU A 120 -36.52 16.06 17.63
C LEU A 120 -36.79 17.28 18.52
N LYS A 121 -36.40 18.48 18.07
CA LYS A 121 -36.72 19.73 18.78
C LYS A 121 -38.22 19.99 18.83
N ALA A 122 -38.95 19.77 17.74
CA ALA A 122 -40.40 19.94 17.70
C ALA A 122 -41.11 18.97 18.66
N ARG A 123 -40.72 17.69 18.69
CA ARG A 123 -41.28 16.71 19.63
C ARG A 123 -40.99 17.06 21.09
N LYS A 124 -39.79 17.55 21.40
CA LYS A 124 -39.44 17.97 22.75
C LYS A 124 -40.34 19.11 23.25
N ASN A 125 -40.68 20.06 22.39
CA ASN A 125 -41.53 21.20 22.76
C ASN A 125 -43.00 20.84 22.94
N ILE A 126 -43.47 19.71 22.39
CA ILE A 126 -44.85 19.21 22.56
C ILE A 126 -44.98 18.38 23.85
N ALA A 127 -43.87 17.82 24.35
CA ALA A 127 -43.83 16.99 25.55
C ALA A 127 -43.55 17.78 26.85
N SER A 128 -43.37 19.10 26.79
CA SER A 128 -43.25 20.00 27.95
C SER A 128 -44.49 20.86 28.09
#